data_AF-A6JMC2-F1
#
_entry.id   AF-A6JMC2-F1
#
_cell.length_a   1.000
_cell.length_b   1.000
_cell.length_c   1.000
_cell.angle_alpha   90.00
_cell.angle_beta   90.00
_cell.angle_gamma   90.00
#
_symmetry.space_group_name_H-M   'P 1'
#
loop_
_entity.id
_entity.type
_entity.pdbx_description
1 polymer ?
#
loop_
_entity_poly.entity_id
_entity_poly.type
_entity_poly.pdbx_seq_one_letter_code
_entity_poly.pdbx_strand_id
1 'polypeptide(L)'
;MAGSSEKAPDSGRGVVLMDNWPGYDLDLFTYPQHYYGDLECVLIPHGIIVDRIERLAKDIMKDIGYHDILVLCVLKGGYKFCADLVEHLKNISRNSDRFVSMKVDFIRLKSYKSTIETEEDVQILFPWGQNK
;
A
#
# COMPACT_ATOMS: atom_id res chain seq x y z
N MET A 1 9.60 39.88 -16.27
CA MET A 1 9.51 39.14 -15.00
C MET A 1 8.52 38.01 -15.22
N ALA A 2 9.00 36.78 -15.44
CA ALA A 2 8.13 35.64 -15.69
C ALA A 2 7.61 35.13 -14.34
N GLY A 3 6.30 35.25 -14.13
CA GLY A 3 5.62 34.65 -12.98
C GLY A 3 5.65 33.13 -13.13
N SER A 4 6.37 32.47 -12.23
CA SER A 4 6.26 31.02 -12.05
C SER A 4 4.83 30.72 -11.61
N SER A 5 4.05 30.11 -12.51
CA SER A 5 2.74 29.55 -12.19
C SER A 5 2.96 28.35 -11.27
N GLU A 6 2.73 28.51 -9.97
CA GLU A 6 2.64 27.39 -9.03
C GLU A 6 1.46 26.52 -9.43
N LYS A 7 1.75 25.41 -10.13
CA LYS A 7 0.76 24.38 -10.41
C LYS A 7 0.31 23.77 -9.07
N ALA A 8 -1.01 23.66 -8.89
CA ALA A 8 -1.57 22.98 -7.73
C ALA A 8 -0.95 21.57 -7.57
N PRO A 9 -0.66 21.12 -6.35
CA PRO A 9 -0.05 19.83 -6.11
C PRO A 9 -0.96 18.70 -6.61
N ASP A 10 -0.38 17.80 -7.41
CA ASP A 10 -1.09 16.63 -7.93
C ASP A 10 -1.40 15.65 -6.78
N SER A 11 -2.69 15.56 -6.44
CA SER A 11 -3.18 14.69 -5.37
C SER A 11 -3.00 13.19 -5.67
N GLY A 12 -2.80 12.82 -6.95
CA GLY A 12 -2.53 11.44 -7.37
C GLY A 12 -1.17 10.92 -6.90
N ARG A 13 -0.22 11.82 -6.60
CA ARG A 13 1.14 11.44 -6.16
C ARG A 13 1.21 10.95 -4.72
N GLY A 14 0.13 11.10 -3.94
CA GLY A 14 0.10 10.75 -2.53
C GLY A 14 0.99 11.65 -1.66
N VAL A 15 1.47 11.11 -0.54
CA VAL A 15 2.40 11.82 0.35
C VAL A 15 3.78 11.81 -0.28
N VAL A 16 4.30 12.98 -0.62
CA VAL A 16 5.60 13.11 -1.30
C VAL A 16 6.71 13.28 -0.27
N LEU A 17 7.59 12.27 -0.17
CA LEU A 17 8.83 12.38 0.59
C LEU A 17 9.91 12.98 -0.33
N MET A 18 10.58 14.02 0.14
CA MET A 18 11.68 14.65 -0.59
C MET A 18 12.98 13.85 -0.40
N ASP A 19 13.90 13.90 -1.36
CA ASP A 19 15.19 13.19 -1.27
C ASP A 19 16.06 13.66 -0.09
N ASN A 20 15.84 14.89 0.40
CA ASN A 20 16.52 15.46 1.56
C ASN A 20 15.78 15.22 2.89
N TRP A 21 14.77 14.33 2.91
CA TRP A 21 14.03 14.00 4.11
C TRP A 21 14.91 13.17 5.07
N PRO A 22 15.22 13.67 6.28
CA PRO A 22 16.15 13.00 7.20
C PRO A 22 15.51 11.81 7.95
N GLY A 23 14.20 11.60 7.83
CA GLY A 23 13.48 10.66 8.69
C GLY A 23 13.29 11.19 10.12
N TYR A 24 12.71 10.36 10.98
CA TYR A 24 12.61 10.62 12.40
C TYR A 24 13.61 9.78 13.20
N ASP A 25 14.05 10.33 14.32
CA ASP A 25 14.90 9.61 15.28
C ASP A 25 14.16 8.41 15.89
N LEU A 26 14.86 7.29 16.05
CA LEU A 26 14.34 6.04 16.61
C LEU A 26 13.96 6.20 18.08
N ASP A 27 14.68 7.04 18.83
CA ASP A 27 14.46 7.24 20.26
C ASP A 27 13.12 7.90 20.58
N LEU A 28 12.46 8.50 19.58
CA LEU A 28 11.14 9.10 19.71
C LEU A 28 9.99 8.09 19.58
N PHE A 29 10.29 6.84 19.20
CA PHE A 29 9.29 5.82 18.91
C PHE A 29 9.56 4.50 19.64
N THR A 30 8.51 3.71 19.81
CA THR A 30 8.63 2.33 20.27
C THR A 30 8.78 1.39 19.09
N TYR A 31 9.83 0.57 19.07
CA TYR A 31 10.06 -0.46 18.07
C TYR A 31 10.61 -1.75 18.70
N PRO A 32 10.57 -2.90 18.01
CA PRO A 32 11.02 -4.17 18.57
C PRO A 32 12.48 -4.13 19.00
N GLN A 33 12.75 -4.51 20.25
CA GLN A 33 14.07 -4.40 20.88
C GLN A 33 15.16 -5.22 20.16
N HIS A 34 14.80 -6.30 19.47
CA HIS A 34 15.76 -7.13 18.75
C HIS A 34 16.30 -6.48 17.46
N TYR A 35 15.80 -5.30 17.08
CA TYR A 35 16.34 -4.48 15.99
C TYR A 35 17.16 -3.28 16.48
N TYR A 36 17.49 -3.24 17.78
CA TYR A 36 18.29 -2.16 18.32
C TYR A 36 19.70 -2.16 17.71
N GLY A 37 20.07 -1.04 17.05
CA GLY A 37 21.34 -0.91 16.31
C GLY A 37 21.30 -1.35 14.85
N ASP A 38 20.20 -1.94 14.39
CA ASP A 38 20.03 -2.40 12.99
C ASP A 38 19.29 -1.39 12.10
N LEU A 39 18.70 -0.36 12.71
CA LEU A 39 17.90 0.66 12.04
C LEU A 39 18.61 2.02 12.10
N GLU A 40 18.52 2.80 11.03
CA GLU A 40 19.10 4.16 10.96
C GLU A 40 18.11 5.24 11.40
N CYS A 41 16.89 5.20 10.87
CA CYS A 41 15.84 6.16 11.20
C CYS A 41 14.44 5.57 10.91
N VAL A 42 13.40 6.25 11.38
CA VAL A 42 12.01 5.97 10.99
C VAL A 42 11.65 6.85 9.79
N LEU A 43 11.51 6.25 8.61
CA LEU A 43 11.14 7.02 7.41
C LEU A 43 9.68 7.50 7.45
N ILE A 44 8.77 6.59 7.79
CA ILE A 44 7.33 6.86 7.89
C ILE A 44 6.80 6.16 9.15
N PRO A 45 6.32 6.92 10.16
CA PRO A 45 5.68 6.35 11.33
C PRO A 45 4.41 5.58 11.00
N HIS A 46 4.12 4.54 11.79
CA HIS A 46 2.93 3.71 11.63
C HIS A 46 1.61 4.52 11.59
N GLY A 47 1.47 5.54 12.44
CA GLY A 47 0.26 6.38 12.46
C GLY A 47 -0.01 7.08 11.13
N ILE A 48 1.04 7.65 10.50
CA ILE A 48 0.91 8.33 9.20
C ILE A 48 0.50 7.34 8.10
N ILE A 49 0.99 6.09 8.18
CA ILE A 49 0.61 5.03 7.25
C ILE A 49 -0.89 4.73 7.39
N VAL A 50 -1.38 4.52 8.61
CA VAL A 50 -2.80 4.24 8.88
C VAL A 50 -3.69 5.39 8.43
N ASP A 51 -3.34 6.64 8.76
CA ASP A 51 -4.09 7.83 8.33
C ASP A 51 -4.19 7.92 6.80
N ARG A 52 -3.09 7.60 6.10
CA ARG A 52 -3.07 7.60 4.64
C ARG A 52 -3.90 6.45 4.07
N ILE A 53 -3.86 5.27 4.67
CA ILE A 53 -4.69 4.12 4.28
C ILE A 53 -6.17 4.45 4.44
N GLU A 54 -6.57 5.12 5.53
CA GLU A 54 -7.96 5.55 5.73
C GLU A 54 -8.43 6.46 4.59
N ARG A 55 -7.57 7.42 4.19
CA ARG A 55 -7.88 8.31 3.06
C ARG A 55 -7.99 7.54 1.74
N LEU A 56 -7.06 6.63 1.48
CA LEU A 56 -7.08 5.76 0.29
C LEU A 56 -8.35 4.91 0.24
N ALA A 57 -8.80 4.35 1.37
CA ALA A 57 -10.03 3.58 1.44
C ALA A 57 -11.26 4.42 1.06
N LYS A 58 -11.33 5.67 1.52
CA LYS A 58 -12.39 6.61 1.14
C LYS A 58 -12.37 6.93 -0.34
N ASP A 59 -11.19 7.12 -0.91
CA ASP A 59 -11.01 7.42 -2.33
C ASP A 59 -11.43 6.21 -3.20
N ILE A 60 -11.01 4.99 -2.83
CA ILE A 60 -11.45 3.74 -3.49
C ILE A 60 -12.96 3.55 -3.42
N MET A 61 -13.56 3.73 -2.23
CA MET A 61 -15.02 3.59 -2.06
C MET A 61 -15.82 4.64 -2.83
N LYS A 62 -15.24 5.82 -3.06
CA LYS A 62 -15.85 6.84 -3.90
C LYS A 62 -15.87 6.44 -5.37
N ASP A 63 -14.80 5.80 -5.84
CA ASP A 63 -14.61 5.51 -7.26
C ASP A 63 -15.24 4.17 -7.69
N ILE A 64 -15.10 3.11 -6.88
CA ILE A 64 -15.55 1.75 -7.24
C ILE A 64 -16.54 1.13 -6.25
N GLY A 65 -16.99 1.87 -5.23
CA GLY A 65 -17.87 1.36 -4.17
C GLY A 65 -19.32 1.05 -4.55
N TYR A 66 -19.64 0.91 -5.84
CA TYR A 66 -20.96 0.48 -6.34
C TYR A 66 -20.93 -0.91 -6.97
N HIS A 67 -19.76 -1.55 -7.03
CA HIS A 67 -19.56 -2.87 -7.63
C HIS A 67 -18.93 -3.83 -6.61
N ASP A 68 -19.07 -5.13 -6.86
CA ASP A 68 -18.33 -6.14 -6.10
C ASP A 68 -16.82 -5.96 -6.33
N ILE A 69 -16.04 -5.91 -5.25
CA ILE A 69 -14.59 -5.67 -5.30
C ILE A 69 -13.85 -6.98 -5.01
N LEU A 70 -12.90 -7.32 -5.87
CA LEU A 70 -11.90 -8.35 -5.60
C LEU A 70 -10.57 -7.67 -5.23
N VAL A 71 -10.16 -7.83 -3.97
CA VAL A 71 -8.88 -7.33 -3.47
C VAL A 71 -7.81 -8.40 -3.70
N LEU A 72 -6.85 -8.11 -4.57
CA LEU A 72 -5.75 -9.02 -4.90
C LEU A 72 -4.47 -8.59 -4.16
N CYS A 73 -4.13 -9.30 -3.09
CA CYS A 73 -2.97 -9.00 -2.26
C CYS A 73 -1.68 -9.64 -2.81
N VAL A 74 -0.67 -8.82 -3.08
CA VAL A 74 0.66 -9.28 -3.49
C VAL A 74 1.51 -9.63 -2.27
N LEU A 75 1.82 -10.91 -2.11
CA LEU A 75 2.64 -11.44 -1.03
C LEU A 75 4.15 -11.41 -1.36
N LYS A 76 5.03 -11.31 -0.36
CA LYS A 76 4.72 -11.26 1.09
C LYS A 76 4.54 -9.84 1.63
N GLY A 77 5.18 -8.84 1.04
CA GLY A 77 5.26 -7.49 1.62
C GLY A 77 3.92 -6.75 1.73
N GLY A 78 2.95 -7.04 0.86
CA GLY A 78 1.66 -6.33 0.83
C GLY A 78 0.67 -6.73 1.91
N TYR A 79 0.94 -7.76 2.72
CA TYR A 79 -0.08 -8.35 3.60
C TYR A 79 -0.60 -7.38 4.67
N LYS A 80 0.28 -6.57 5.31
CA LYS A 80 -0.13 -5.59 6.32
C LYS A 80 -0.98 -4.49 5.71
N PHE A 81 -0.46 -3.83 4.67
CA PHE A 81 -1.19 -2.80 3.94
C PHE A 81 -2.56 -3.30 3.45
N CYS A 82 -2.61 -4.51 2.88
CA CYS A 82 -3.87 -5.07 2.40
C CYS A 82 -4.84 -5.36 3.55
N ALA A 83 -4.36 -5.87 4.68
CA ALA A 83 -5.21 -6.13 5.84
C ALA A 83 -5.83 -4.84 6.38
N ASP A 84 -5.00 -3.82 6.61
CA ASP A 84 -5.42 -2.52 7.12
C ASP A 84 -6.38 -1.83 6.13
N LEU A 85 -6.09 -1.86 4.83
CA LEU A 85 -6.95 -1.30 3.79
C LEU A 85 -8.33 -1.99 3.75
N VAL A 86 -8.36 -3.32 3.77
CA VAL A 86 -9.62 -4.08 3.79
C VAL A 86 -10.42 -3.80 5.06
N GLU A 87 -9.76 -3.60 6.20
CA GLU A 87 -10.42 -3.22 7.44
C GLU A 87 -11.08 -1.84 7.33
N HIS A 88 -10.38 -0.83 6.80
CA HIS A 88 -10.96 0.49 6.56
C HIS A 88 -12.10 0.45 5.54
N LEU A 89 -11.99 -0.32 4.45
CA LEU A 89 -13.06 -0.51 3.48
C LEU A 89 -14.31 -1.15 4.12
N LYS A 90 -14.12 -2.18 4.95
CA LYS A 90 -15.21 -2.81 5.72
C LYS A 90 -15.84 -1.83 6.70
N ASN A 91 -15.03 -1.00 7.36
CA ASN A 91 -15.52 0.02 8.28
C ASN A 91 -16.43 1.03 7.56
N ILE A 92 -16.02 1.51 6.38
CA ILE A 92 -16.84 2.42 5.57
C ILE A 92 -18.13 1.74 5.12
N SER A 93 -18.06 0.49 4.67
CA SER A 93 -19.24 -0.24 4.19
C SER A 93 -20.26 -0.54 5.30
N ARG A 94 -19.81 -0.74 6.55
CA ARG A 94 -20.70 -0.96 7.71
C ARG A 94 -21.35 0.31 8.22
N ASN A 95 -20.65 1.44 8.15
CA ASN A 95 -21.11 2.72 8.71
C ASN A 95 -21.77 3.63 7.66
N SER A 96 -21.97 3.15 6.44
CA SER A 96 -22.67 3.88 5.38
C SER A 96 -23.80 3.02 4.81
N ASP A 97 -24.77 3.66 4.17
CA ASP A 97 -25.84 2.95 3.43
C ASP A 97 -25.32 2.23 2.17
N ARG A 98 -23.99 2.20 1.94
CA ARG A 98 -23.34 1.59 0.78
C ARG A 98 -22.72 0.26 1.18
N PHE A 99 -23.44 -0.81 0.90
CA PHE A 99 -22.92 -2.16 1.08
C PHE A 99 -22.11 -2.60 -0.14
N VAL A 100 -20.84 -2.95 0.08
CA VAL A 100 -19.95 -3.45 -0.97
C VAL A 100 -19.50 -4.86 -0.63
N SER A 101 -19.81 -5.81 -1.51
CA SER A 101 -19.30 -7.18 -1.40
C SER A 101 -17.80 -7.18 -1.73
N MET A 102 -16.97 -7.62 -0.78
CA MET A 102 -15.53 -7.70 -0.94
C MET A 102 -15.04 -9.14 -0.83
N LYS A 103 -14.32 -9.60 -1.84
CA LYS A 103 -13.55 -10.84 -1.82
C LYS A 103 -12.06 -10.51 -1.77
N VAL A 104 -11.27 -11.35 -1.12
CA VAL A 104 -9.82 -11.18 -1.03
C VAL A 104 -9.16 -12.42 -1.60
N ASP A 105 -8.18 -12.23 -2.48
CA ASP A 105 -7.32 -13.27 -3.01
C ASP A 105 -5.85 -12.87 -2.89
N PHE A 106 -4.96 -13.85 -2.96
CA PHE A 106 -3.54 -13.67 -2.71
C PHE A 106 -2.72 -14.21 -3.86
N ILE A 107 -1.71 -13.46 -4.29
CA ILE A 107 -0.74 -13.89 -5.30
C ILE A 107 0.67 -13.68 -4.80
N ARG A 108 1.59 -14.52 -5.28
CA ARG A 108 3.02 -14.33 -5.09
C ARG A 108 3.67 -14.14 -6.45
N LEU A 109 4.43 -13.07 -6.61
CA LEU A 109 5.18 -12.83 -7.83
C LEU A 109 6.58 -13.44 -7.71
N LYS A 110 7.05 -14.05 -8.80
CA LYS A 110 8.45 -14.41 -9.00
C LYS A 110 8.90 -13.84 -10.33
N SER A 111 9.87 -12.93 -10.29
CA SER A 111 10.59 -12.52 -11.50
C SER A 111 11.76 -13.47 -11.68
N TYR A 112 11.84 -14.11 -12.85
CA TYR A 112 13.02 -14.86 -13.25
C TYR A 112 13.78 -14.02 -14.27
N LYS A 113 15.08 -13.85 -14.04
CA LYS A 113 15.99 -13.30 -15.04
C LYS A 113 16.77 -14.47 -15.61
N SER A 114 16.46 -14.90 -16.83
CA SER A 114 17.35 -15.82 -17.53
C SER A 114 18.53 -14.97 -18.03
N THR A 115 19.77 -15.31 -17.68
CA THR A 115 20.96 -14.53 -18.06
C THR A 115 21.24 -14.56 -19.58
N ILE A 116 20.37 -15.23 -20.36
CA ILE A 116 20.59 -15.58 -21.75
C ILE A 116 19.57 -14.87 -22.66
N GLU A 117 18.42 -14.41 -22.13
CA GLU A 117 17.37 -13.75 -22.92
C GLU A 117 16.89 -12.48 -22.22
N THR A 118 16.69 -11.42 -23.00
CA THR A 118 16.23 -10.09 -22.57
C THR A 118 14.75 -10.04 -22.15
N GLU A 119 14.12 -11.18 -21.88
CA GLU A 119 12.72 -11.26 -21.48
C GLU A 119 12.60 -11.30 -19.96
N GLU A 120 11.99 -10.26 -19.41
CA GLU A 120 11.65 -10.16 -17.99
C GLU A 120 10.28 -10.81 -17.75
N ASP A 121 10.28 -12.12 -17.52
CA ASP A 121 9.05 -12.83 -17.19
C ASP A 121 8.70 -12.74 -15.70
N VAL A 122 7.49 -12.24 -15.41
CA VAL A 122 6.90 -12.25 -14.07
C VAL A 122 5.88 -13.38 -13.99
N GLN A 123 6.23 -14.42 -13.24
CA GLN A 123 5.33 -15.54 -12.97
C GLN A 123 4.44 -15.24 -11.75
N ILE A 124 3.13 -15.41 -11.94
CA ILE A 124 2.13 -15.32 -10.87
C ILE A 124 1.92 -16.71 -10.27
N LEU A 125 2.27 -16.86 -8.99
CA LEU A 125 2.00 -18.08 -8.23
C LEU A 125 0.78 -17.87 -7.33
N PHE A 126 -0.25 -18.67 -7.55
CA PHE A 126 -1.40 -18.74 -6.65
C PHE A 126 -1.07 -19.68 -5.47
N PRO A 127 -1.25 -19.24 -4.22
CA PRO A 127 -0.95 -20.05 -3.03
C PRO A 127 -1.86 -21.28 -2.89
N TRP A 128 -3.00 -21.31 -3.57
CA TRP A 128 -3.97 -22.40 -3.51
C TRP A 128 -3.66 -23.60 -4.41
N GLY A 129 -2.53 -23.57 -5.13
CA GLY A 129 -2.19 -24.62 -6.10
C GLY A 129 -3.04 -24.51 -7.36
N GLN A 130 -2.41 -24.70 -8.50
CA GLN A 130 -3.11 -24.83 -9.79
C GLN A 130 -4.00 -26.08 -9.75
N ASN A 131 -5.28 -25.92 -9.40
CA ASN A 131 -6.36 -26.83 -9.77
C ASN A 131 -7.71 -26.13 -9.58
N LYS A 132 -8.16 -25.50 -10.66
CA LYS A 132 -9.58 -25.36 -10.97
C LYS A 132 -9.80 -25.86 -12.38
#